data_AF-A0A968UDI6-F1
#
_entry.id   AF-A0A968UDI6-F1
#
_cell.length_a   1.000
_cell.length_b   1.000
_cell.length_c   1.000
_cell.angle_alpha   90.00
_cell.angle_beta   90.00
_cell.angle_gamma   90.00
#
_symmetry.space_group_name_H-M   'P 1'
#
loop_
_entity.id
_entity.type
_entity.pdbx_description
1 polymer ?
#
loop_
_entity_poly.entity_id
_entity_poly.type
_entity_poly.pdbx_seq_one_letter_code
_entity_poly.pdbx_strand_id
1 'polypeptide(L)'
;MEPTKLSQRLRPGRLSLDHLILGSLLVLPYASYIGLAGLAVFLMAGLRRWGTTIWQLLYRQGWVLLTLGIGISVLTSQNRAESALQSLNFWPFFVFYGAVATAIGQFKAPLSVLHRWALGLLLATIPISLRAITEFYLKAPTSVARWVAHPWFGWLYLQPDYGFRADSVFGHP
;
A
#
# COMPACT_ATOMS: atom_id res chain seq x y z
N MET A 1 41.22 -31.95 -21.17
CA MET A 1 40.27 -30.81 -21.18
C MET A 1 39.76 -30.66 -19.76
N GLU A 2 40.29 -29.67 -19.04
CA GLU A 2 39.86 -29.39 -17.66
C GLU A 2 38.49 -28.70 -17.66
N PRO A 3 37.57 -29.06 -16.76
CA PRO A 3 36.32 -28.35 -16.59
C PRO A 3 36.61 -27.02 -15.89
N THR A 4 36.52 -25.94 -16.64
CA THR A 4 36.64 -24.58 -16.15
C THR A 4 35.58 -24.34 -15.07
N LYS A 5 35.99 -24.36 -13.80
CA LYS A 5 35.16 -23.96 -12.66
C LYS A 5 34.80 -22.48 -12.84
N LEU A 6 33.63 -22.23 -13.43
CA LEU A 6 33.00 -20.93 -13.46
C LEU A 6 32.73 -20.51 -12.02
N SER A 7 33.62 -19.68 -11.49
CA SER A 7 33.42 -18.91 -10.28
C SER A 7 32.15 -18.07 -10.44
N GLN A 8 31.02 -18.60 -9.98
CA GLN A 8 29.79 -17.87 -9.75
C GLN A 8 30.10 -16.83 -8.67
N ARG A 9 30.59 -15.66 -9.09
CA ARG A 9 30.58 -14.46 -8.26
C ARG A 9 29.12 -14.20 -7.91
N LEU A 10 28.74 -14.56 -6.68
CA LEU A 10 27.52 -14.14 -6.02
C LEU A 10 27.49 -12.61 -6.08
N ARG A 11 26.83 -12.05 -7.10
CA ARG A 11 26.51 -10.63 -7.11
C ARG A 11 25.61 -10.41 -5.90
N PRO A 12 25.97 -9.51 -4.96
CA PRO A 12 25.12 -9.20 -3.82
C PRO A 12 23.73 -8.86 -4.35
N GLY A 13 22.75 -9.55 -3.79
CA GLY A 13 21.42 -9.73 -4.36
C GLY A 13 20.76 -8.39 -4.65
N ARG A 14 20.56 -8.10 -5.94
CA ARG A 14 19.52 -7.15 -6.33
C ARG A 14 18.22 -7.73 -5.80
N LEU A 15 17.72 -7.20 -4.68
CA LEU A 15 16.35 -7.41 -4.24
C LEU A 15 15.46 -7.26 -5.48
N SER A 16 14.80 -8.35 -5.86
CA SER A 16 13.91 -8.32 -7.01
C SER A 16 12.81 -7.31 -6.69
N LEU A 17 12.53 -6.38 -7.61
CA LEU A 17 11.50 -5.35 -7.43
C LEU A 17 10.15 -5.96 -7.02
N ASP A 18 9.87 -7.19 -7.47
CA ASP A 18 8.75 -8.03 -7.02
C ASP A 18 8.66 -8.14 -5.48
N HIS A 19 9.76 -8.55 -4.83
CA HIS A 19 9.80 -8.73 -3.37
C HIS A 19 9.77 -7.39 -2.63
N LEU A 20 10.34 -6.33 -3.22
CA LEU A 20 10.28 -4.99 -2.65
C LEU A 20 8.83 -4.50 -2.58
N ILE A 21 8.08 -4.61 -3.68
CA ILE A 21 6.67 -4.18 -3.71
C ILE A 21 5.85 -5.01 -2.74
N LEU A 22 5.92 -6.34 -2.84
CA LEU A 22 5.15 -7.22 -1.98
C LEU A 22 5.48 -6.98 -0.51
N GLY A 23 6.76 -6.96 -0.14
CA GLY A 23 7.18 -6.69 1.23
C GLY A 23 6.68 -5.34 1.74
N SER A 24 6.74 -4.29 0.90
CA SER A 24 6.23 -2.96 1.26
C SER A 24 4.71 -2.97 1.49
N LEU A 25 3.94 -3.67 0.64
CA LEU A 25 2.50 -3.80 0.79
C LEU A 25 2.12 -4.60 2.04
N LEU A 26 2.87 -5.66 2.36
CA LEU A 26 2.64 -6.48 3.56
C LEU A 26 2.94 -5.71 4.84
N VAL A 27 3.95 -4.83 4.82
CA VAL A 27 4.36 -4.01 5.97
C VAL A 27 3.46 -2.79 6.15
N LEU A 28 2.85 -2.28 5.07
CA LEU A 28 2.04 -1.06 5.05
C LEU A 28 1.02 -0.94 6.21
N PRO A 29 0.21 -1.96 6.54
CA PRO A 29 -0.76 -1.87 7.64
C PRO A 29 -0.13 -1.89 9.04
N TYR A 30 1.13 -2.29 9.19
CA TYR A 30 1.82 -2.41 10.49
C TYR A 30 2.83 -1.29 10.74
N ALA A 31 3.51 -0.85 9.69
CA ALA A 31 4.50 0.22 9.72
C ALA A 31 4.39 1.05 8.44
N SER A 32 3.35 1.88 8.38
CA SER A 32 2.95 2.65 7.20
C SER A 32 4.11 3.44 6.59
N TYR A 33 4.91 4.15 7.38
CA TYR A 33 6.05 4.91 6.88
C TYR A 33 7.12 4.04 6.21
N ILE A 34 7.38 2.83 6.75
CA ILE A 34 8.35 1.89 6.16
C ILE A 34 7.80 1.33 4.86
N GLY A 35 6.52 0.93 4.84
CA GLY A 35 5.83 0.47 3.63
C GLY A 35 5.84 1.55 2.54
N LEU A 36 5.47 2.79 2.89
CA LEU A 36 5.48 3.93 1.98
C LEU A 36 6.88 4.23 1.43
N ALA A 37 7.92 4.18 2.27
CA ALA A 37 9.30 4.36 1.82
C ALA A 37 9.70 3.28 0.80
N GLY A 38 9.34 2.02 1.04
CA GLY A 38 9.60 0.93 0.10
C GLY A 38 8.85 1.09 -1.23
N LEU A 39 7.58 1.51 -1.19
CA LEU A 39 6.78 1.82 -2.39
C LEU A 39 7.35 3.03 -3.16
N ALA A 40 7.84 4.05 -2.46
CA ALA A 40 8.49 5.22 -3.07
C ALA A 40 9.80 4.82 -3.77
N VAL A 41 10.62 3.98 -3.13
CA VAL A 41 11.85 3.42 -3.76
C VAL A 41 11.49 2.61 -4.99
N PHE A 42 10.46 1.76 -4.92
CA PHE A 42 9.95 1.03 -6.08
C PHE A 42 9.52 1.98 -7.21
N LEU A 43 8.73 3.01 -6.89
CA LEU A 43 8.23 3.98 -7.86
C LEU A 43 9.38 4.71 -8.56
N MET A 44 10.35 5.22 -7.78
CA MET A 44 11.52 5.92 -8.32
C MET A 44 12.38 5.00 -9.20
N ALA A 45 12.58 3.75 -8.80
CA ALA A 45 13.28 2.75 -9.60
C ALA A 45 12.50 2.40 -10.89
N GLY A 46 11.18 2.26 -10.79
CA GLY A 46 10.28 1.97 -11.91
C GLY A 46 10.25 3.10 -12.93
N LEU A 47 10.13 4.35 -12.49
CA LEU A 47 10.17 5.53 -13.36
C LEU A 47 11.50 5.67 -14.10
N ARG A 48 12.62 5.42 -13.41
CA ARG A 48 13.96 5.44 -14.05
C ARG A 48 14.14 4.34 -15.08
N ARG A 49 13.55 3.16 -14.84
CA ARG A 49 13.74 1.98 -15.70
C ARG A 49 12.75 1.91 -16.86
N TRP A 50 11.51 2.34 -16.64
CA TRP A 50 10.38 2.12 -17.54
C TRP A 50 9.53 3.36 -17.77
N GLY A 51 10.03 4.57 -17.49
CA GLY A 51 9.25 5.80 -17.55
C GLY A 51 8.49 6.03 -18.86
N THR A 52 9.11 5.71 -20.01
CA THR A 52 8.46 5.82 -21.33
C THR A 52 7.30 4.85 -21.49
N THR A 53 7.48 3.59 -21.07
CA THR A 53 6.42 2.56 -21.10
C THR A 53 5.28 2.92 -20.16
N ILE A 54 5.59 3.42 -18.96
CA ILE A 54 4.59 3.88 -17.98
C ILE A 54 3.79 5.04 -18.58
N TRP A 55 4.46 6.04 -19.17
CA TRP A 55 3.78 7.17 -19.79
C TRP A 55 2.87 6.77 -20.95
N GLN A 56 3.35 5.88 -21.82
CA GLN A 56 2.55 5.33 -22.92
C GLN A 56 1.32 4.57 -22.41
N LEU A 57 1.47 3.79 -21.33
CA LEU A 57 0.36 3.07 -20.70
C LEU A 57 -0.68 4.05 -20.13
N LEU A 58 -0.22 5.06 -19.39
CA LEU A 58 -1.09 6.09 -18.81
C LEU A 58 -1.87 6.86 -19.88
N TYR A 59 -1.19 7.21 -20.98
CA TYR A 59 -1.82 7.86 -22.12
C TYR A 59 -2.88 6.97 -22.78
N ARG A 60 -2.51 5.72 -23.13
CA ARG A 60 -3.41 4.80 -23.84
C ARG A 60 -4.64 4.39 -23.04
N GLN A 61 -4.53 4.33 -21.71
CA GLN A 61 -5.65 3.98 -20.82
C GLN A 61 -6.49 5.20 -20.39
N GLY A 62 -6.20 6.40 -20.89
CA GLY A 62 -7.02 7.59 -20.62
C GLY A 62 -6.73 8.28 -19.27
N TRP A 63 -5.69 7.88 -18.53
CA TRP A 63 -5.33 8.51 -17.26
C TRP A 63 -4.91 9.98 -17.42
N VAL A 64 -4.37 10.34 -18.58
CA VAL A 64 -4.06 11.74 -18.91
C VAL A 64 -5.35 12.56 -19.01
N LEU A 65 -6.39 12.02 -19.64
CA LEU A 65 -7.69 12.69 -19.74
C LEU A 65 -8.34 12.84 -18.35
N LEU A 66 -8.25 11.81 -17.50
CA LEU A 66 -8.69 11.90 -16.10
C LEU A 66 -7.93 12.96 -15.32
N THR A 67 -6.61 13.04 -15.49
CA THR A 67 -5.76 14.06 -14.84
C THR A 67 -6.16 15.47 -15.27
N LEU A 68 -6.43 15.67 -16.57
CA LEU A 68 -6.94 16.94 -17.09
C LEU A 68 -8.33 17.26 -16.55
N GLY A 69 -9.24 16.28 -16.49
CA GLY A 69 -10.57 16.44 -15.91
C GLY A 69 -10.53 16.83 -14.43
N ILE A 70 -9.64 16.21 -13.65
CA ILE A 70 -9.38 16.58 -12.26
C ILE A 70 -8.82 18.02 -12.20
N GLY A 71 -7.88 18.38 -13.07
CA GLY A 71 -7.35 19.75 -13.15
C GLY A 71 -8.44 20.78 -13.43
N ILE A 72 -9.33 20.52 -14.39
CA ILE A 72 -10.48 21.38 -14.68
C ILE A 72 -11.40 21.48 -13.47
N SER A 73 -11.69 20.34 -12.80
CA SER A 73 -12.50 20.31 -11.58
C SER A 73 -11.90 21.15 -10.45
N VAL A 74 -10.58 21.19 -10.32
CA VAL A 74 -9.89 22.04 -9.35
C VAL A 74 -10.05 23.51 -9.71
N LEU A 75 -9.93 23.88 -10.98
CA LEU A 75 -10.06 25.27 -11.44
C LEU A 75 -11.48 25.82 -11.30
N THR A 76 -12.49 24.99 -11.49
CA THR A 76 -13.91 25.36 -11.37
C THR A 76 -14.47 25.23 -9.96
N SER A 77 -13.72 24.65 -9.02
CA SER A 77 -14.13 24.51 -7.62
C SER A 77 -14.27 25.86 -6.91
N GLN A 78 -15.26 25.95 -6.01
CA GLN A 78 -15.43 27.08 -5.09
C GLN A 78 -14.24 27.20 -4.13
N ASN A 79 -13.69 26.07 -3.67
CA ASN A 79 -12.48 26.02 -2.83
C ASN A 79 -11.32 25.35 -3.60
N ARG A 80 -10.68 26.12 -4.48
CA ARG A 80 -9.59 25.62 -5.34
C ARG A 80 -8.44 25.02 -4.56
N ALA A 81 -8.08 25.59 -3.41
CA ALA A 81 -6.95 25.13 -2.61
C ALA A 81 -7.21 23.74 -2.01
N GLU A 82 -8.39 23.55 -1.43
CA GLU A 82 -8.79 22.25 -0.88
C GLU A 82 -8.95 21.20 -1.99
N SER A 83 -9.58 21.56 -3.11
CA SER A 83 -9.69 20.65 -4.25
C SER A 83 -8.32 20.29 -4.85
N ALA A 84 -7.37 21.23 -4.89
CA ALA A 84 -6.00 20.94 -5.32
C ALA A 84 -5.33 19.95 -4.36
N LEU A 85 -5.45 20.15 -3.04
CA LEU A 85 -4.94 19.19 -2.04
C LEU A 85 -5.58 17.81 -2.20
N GLN A 86 -6.89 17.73 -2.44
CA GLN A 86 -7.56 16.45 -2.71
C GLN A 86 -7.05 15.79 -4.00
N SER A 87 -6.82 16.58 -5.06
CA SER A 87 -6.31 16.08 -6.34
C SER A 87 -4.91 15.47 -6.23
N LEU A 88 -4.06 16.03 -5.37
CA LEU A 88 -2.72 15.51 -5.09
C LEU A 88 -2.73 14.13 -4.46
N ASN A 89 -3.85 13.69 -3.88
CA ASN A 89 -3.98 12.30 -3.45
C ASN A 89 -4.06 11.35 -4.65
N PHE A 90 -4.63 11.74 -5.79
CA PHE A 90 -4.90 10.82 -6.91
C PHE A 90 -3.72 10.66 -7.88
N TRP A 91 -3.03 11.75 -8.24
CA TRP A 91 -1.99 11.68 -9.27
C TRP A 91 -0.83 10.74 -8.92
N PRO A 92 -0.30 10.72 -7.68
CA PRO A 92 0.72 9.75 -7.29
C PRO A 92 0.23 8.31 -7.47
N PHE A 93 -1.04 8.02 -7.16
CA PHE A 93 -1.61 6.69 -7.36
C PHE A 93 -1.72 6.30 -8.84
N PHE A 94 -2.03 7.23 -9.74
CA PHE A 94 -2.07 6.93 -11.18
C PHE A 94 -0.69 6.49 -11.68
N VAL A 95 0.34 7.26 -11.34
CA VAL A 95 1.72 6.95 -11.73
C VAL A 95 2.20 5.65 -11.08
N PHE A 96 1.89 5.46 -9.80
CA PHE A 96 2.21 4.23 -9.08
C PHE A 96 1.52 3.01 -9.69
N TYR A 97 0.23 3.09 -10.01
CA TYR A 97 -0.52 2.03 -10.67
C TYR A 97 0.08 1.69 -12.03
N GLY A 98 0.42 2.70 -12.83
CA GLY A 98 1.11 2.52 -14.11
C GLY A 98 2.47 1.83 -13.94
N ALA A 99 3.23 2.16 -12.90
CA ALA A 99 4.49 1.52 -12.58
C ALA A 99 4.31 0.05 -12.17
N VAL A 100 3.31 -0.27 -11.34
CA VAL A 100 2.98 -1.64 -10.92
C VAL A 100 2.54 -2.48 -12.12
N ALA A 101 1.60 -1.97 -12.93
CA ALA A 101 1.11 -2.67 -14.12
C ALA A 101 2.25 -2.95 -15.12
N THR A 102 3.13 -1.97 -15.33
CA THR A 102 4.32 -2.14 -16.17
C THR A 102 5.27 -3.18 -15.59
N ALA A 103 5.55 -3.13 -14.29
CA ALA A 103 6.45 -4.08 -13.62
C ALA A 103 5.94 -5.53 -13.71
N ILE A 104 4.65 -5.75 -13.50
CA ILE A 104 4.03 -7.08 -13.58
C ILE A 104 4.24 -7.70 -14.97
N GLY A 105 4.05 -6.92 -16.04
CA GLY A 105 4.27 -7.38 -17.41
C GLY A 105 5.73 -7.72 -17.74
N GLN A 106 6.68 -7.25 -16.93
CA GLN A 106 8.12 -7.51 -17.11
C GLN A 106 8.62 -8.70 -16.28
N PHE A 107 7.79 -9.27 -15.40
CA PHE A 107 8.18 -10.43 -14.61
C PHE A 107 8.11 -11.72 -15.43
N LYS A 108 8.98 -12.68 -15.13
CA LYS A 108 9.07 -13.95 -15.87
C LYS A 108 7.77 -14.76 -15.84
N ALA A 109 7.00 -14.68 -14.75
CA ALA A 109 5.75 -15.40 -14.56
C ALA A 109 4.69 -14.49 -13.89
N PRO A 110 4.05 -13.58 -14.65
CA PRO A 110 3.19 -12.53 -14.10
C PRO A 110 2.02 -13.06 -13.26
N LEU A 111 1.35 -14.12 -13.73
CA LEU A 111 0.22 -14.73 -13.01
C LEU A 111 0.65 -15.38 -11.70
N SER A 112 1.82 -16.02 -11.68
CA SER A 112 2.38 -16.61 -10.45
C SER A 112 2.78 -15.53 -9.45
N VAL A 113 3.31 -14.39 -9.92
CA VAL A 113 3.59 -13.23 -9.07
C VAL A 113 2.30 -12.70 -8.45
N LEU A 114 1.27 -12.45 -9.27
CA LEU A 114 -0.03 -11.97 -8.79
C LEU A 114 -0.68 -12.92 -7.80
N HIS A 115 -0.60 -14.23 -8.04
CA HIS A 115 -1.11 -15.23 -7.10
C HIS A 115 -0.37 -15.18 -5.76
N ARG A 116 0.96 -15.06 -5.77
CA ARG A 116 1.77 -14.90 -4.54
C ARG A 116 1.43 -13.60 -3.81
N TRP A 117 1.21 -12.50 -4.54
CA TRP A 117 0.78 -11.24 -3.94
C TRP A 117 -0.60 -11.37 -3.30
N ALA A 118 -1.56 -11.97 -3.99
CA ALA A 118 -2.91 -12.18 -3.47
C ALA A 118 -2.88 -13.01 -2.19
N LEU A 119 -2.13 -14.13 -2.17
CA LEU A 119 -1.98 -14.94 -0.96
C LEU A 119 -1.29 -14.18 0.17
N GLY A 120 -0.19 -13.48 -0.12
CA GLY A 120 0.52 -12.69 0.88
C GLY A 120 -0.37 -11.63 1.51
N LEU A 121 -1.08 -10.86 0.68
CA LEU A 121 -2.00 -9.82 1.14
C LEU A 121 -3.17 -10.40 1.94
N LEU A 122 -3.75 -11.52 1.50
CA LEU A 122 -4.79 -12.23 2.23
C LEU A 122 -4.30 -12.63 3.63
N LEU A 123 -3.12 -13.24 3.72
CA LEU A 123 -2.53 -13.63 5.01
C LEU A 123 -2.23 -12.42 5.89
N ALA A 124 -1.76 -11.31 5.32
CA ALA A 124 -1.54 -10.07 6.05
C ALA A 124 -2.85 -9.44 6.58
N THR A 125 -4.02 -9.77 6.02
CA THR A 125 -5.29 -9.29 6.60
C THR A 125 -5.68 -10.05 7.87
N ILE A 126 -5.13 -11.25 8.13
CA ILE A 126 -5.52 -12.08 9.28
C ILE A 126 -5.20 -11.38 10.62
N PRO A 127 -3.97 -10.89 10.89
CA PRO A 127 -3.69 -10.23 12.16
C PRO A 127 -4.52 -8.96 12.36
N ILE A 128 -4.79 -8.23 11.27
CA ILE A 128 -5.61 -7.01 11.29
C ILE A 128 -7.05 -7.35 11.68
N SER A 129 -7.62 -8.37 11.04
CA SER A 129 -8.99 -8.83 11.31
C SER A 129 -9.13 -9.38 12.73
N LEU A 130 -8.15 -10.16 13.21
CA LEU A 130 -8.14 -10.67 14.58
C LEU A 130 -8.06 -9.55 15.60
N ARG A 131 -7.22 -8.53 15.36
CA ARG A 131 -7.14 -7.34 16.21
C ARG A 131 -8.47 -6.58 16.22
N ALA A 132 -9.10 -6.38 15.06
CA ALA A 132 -10.38 -5.70 14.95
C ALA A 132 -11.51 -6.46 15.66
N ILE A 133 -11.58 -7.79 15.53
CA ILE A 133 -12.54 -8.63 16.26
C ILE A 133 -12.30 -8.53 17.77
N THR A 134 -11.03 -8.55 18.20
CA THR A 134 -10.68 -8.42 19.62
C THR A 134 -11.10 -7.07 20.17
N GLU A 135 -10.81 -5.98 19.45
CA GLU A 135 -11.24 -4.64 19.81
C GLU A 135 -12.77 -4.54 19.89
N PHE A 136 -13.48 -5.05 18.89
CA PHE A 136 -14.94 -5.07 18.88
C PHE A 136 -15.51 -5.83 20.09
N TYR A 137 -14.98 -7.01 20.39
CA TYR A 137 -15.39 -7.80 21.54
C TYR A 137 -15.14 -7.05 22.87
N LEU A 138 -13.98 -6.42 23.02
CA LEU A 138 -13.62 -5.69 24.24
C LEU A 138 -14.43 -4.40 24.42
N LYS A 139 -14.82 -3.74 23.33
CA LYS A 139 -15.68 -2.54 23.34
C LYS A 139 -17.17 -2.85 23.48
N ALA A 140 -17.59 -4.12 23.40
CA ALA A 140 -18.99 -4.50 23.60
C ALA A 140 -19.46 -4.13 25.03
N PRO A 141 -20.68 -3.60 25.25
CA PRO A 141 -21.13 -3.09 26.55
C PRO A 141 -20.97 -4.08 27.72
N THR A 142 -21.23 -5.36 27.45
CA THR A 142 -21.09 -6.46 28.42
C THR A 142 -19.64 -6.74 28.80
N SER A 143 -18.71 -6.52 27.86
CA SER A 143 -17.27 -6.67 28.06
C SER A 143 -16.66 -5.45 28.75
N VAL A 144 -17.10 -4.23 28.43
CA VAL A 144 -16.59 -2.99 29.06
C VAL A 144 -16.76 -3.06 30.59
N ALA A 145 -17.95 -3.44 31.06
CA ALA A 145 -18.22 -3.57 32.50
C ALA A 145 -17.27 -4.55 33.22
N ARG A 146 -16.71 -5.53 32.49
CA ARG A 146 -15.78 -6.52 33.02
C ARG A 146 -14.31 -6.08 32.92
N TRP A 147 -13.94 -5.40 31.84
CA TRP A 147 -12.53 -5.20 31.47
C TRP A 147 -12.03 -3.76 31.65
N VAL A 148 -12.93 -2.78 31.88
CA VAL A 148 -12.56 -1.36 31.99
C VAL A 148 -11.56 -1.07 33.12
N ALA A 149 -11.63 -1.83 34.22
CA ALA A 149 -10.73 -1.68 35.37
C ALA A 149 -9.37 -2.37 35.17
N HIS A 150 -9.18 -3.12 34.07
CA HIS A 150 -7.95 -3.85 33.85
C HIS A 150 -6.85 -2.92 33.30
N PRO A 151 -5.67 -2.83 33.94
CA PRO A 151 -4.65 -1.83 33.62
C PRO A 151 -4.10 -1.97 32.18
N TRP A 152 -4.14 -3.17 31.62
CA TRP A 152 -3.68 -3.43 30.25
C TRP A 152 -4.64 -2.99 29.15
N PHE A 153 -5.91 -2.69 29.47
CA PHE A 153 -6.91 -2.24 28.49
C PHE A 153 -7.27 -0.76 28.65
N GLY A 154 -6.65 -0.04 29.58
CA GLY A 154 -6.90 1.39 29.76
C GLY A 154 -6.74 2.19 28.47
N TRP A 155 -5.70 1.91 27.66
CA TRP A 155 -5.48 2.56 26.37
C TRP A 155 -6.63 2.40 25.38
N LEU A 156 -7.41 1.32 25.47
CA LEU A 156 -8.54 1.04 24.56
C LEU A 156 -9.78 1.86 24.94
N TYR A 157 -9.96 2.14 26.23
CA TYR A 157 -11.13 2.85 26.77
C TYR A 157 -10.87 4.35 27.02
N LEU A 158 -9.63 4.81 26.87
CA LEU A 158 -9.26 6.23 26.95
C LEU A 158 -9.53 7.00 25.65
N GLN A 159 -9.84 6.31 24.55
CA GLN A 159 -10.17 6.96 23.27
C GLN A 159 -11.62 7.49 23.28
N PRO A 160 -11.91 8.60 22.57
CA PRO A 160 -13.28 9.07 22.42
C PRO A 160 -14.16 7.96 21.83
N ASP A 161 -15.34 7.76 22.41
CA ASP A 161 -16.30 6.76 21.94
C ASP A 161 -16.97 7.27 20.65
N TYR A 162 -16.51 6.80 19.49
CA TYR A 162 -17.15 7.03 18.20
C TYR A 162 -18.22 5.95 17.88
N GLY A 163 -18.64 5.18 18.87
CA GLY A 163 -19.58 4.06 18.77
C GLY A 163 -18.90 2.72 18.51
N PHE A 164 -19.58 1.82 17.80
CA PHE A 164 -19.13 0.43 17.57
C PHE A 164 -18.03 0.28 16.50
N ARG A 165 -17.12 1.25 16.38
CA ARG A 165 -16.03 1.21 15.38
C ARG A 165 -14.73 0.68 15.99
N ALA A 166 -14.01 -0.10 15.18
CA ALA A 166 -12.65 -0.56 15.51
C ALA A 166 -11.64 0.57 15.23
N ASP A 167 -11.68 1.61 16.05
CA ASP A 167 -10.91 2.84 15.86
C ASP A 167 -9.40 2.66 16.10
N SER A 168 -8.96 1.69 16.88
CA SER A 168 -7.51 1.53 17.15
C SER A 168 -6.72 1.05 15.92
N VAL A 169 -7.40 0.45 14.94
CA VAL A 169 -6.81 -0.10 13.71
C VAL A 169 -7.06 0.81 12.51
N PHE A 170 -8.21 1.48 12.44
CA PHE A 170 -8.65 2.26 11.28
C PHE A 170 -8.89 3.76 11.58
N GLY A 171 -8.60 4.22 12.80
CA GLY A 171 -8.88 5.59 13.26
C GLY A 171 -7.88 6.64 12.80
N HIS A 172 -6.81 6.26 12.09
CA HIS A 172 -6.01 7.19 11.32
C HIS A 172 -6.52 7.22 9.87
N PRO A 173 -6.83 8.42 9.31
CA PRO A 173 -7.18 8.56 7.90
C PRO A 173 -6.04 8.14 6.97
#